data_AF-A0A7C5TSF1-F1
#
_entry.id   AF-A0A7C5TSF1-F1
#
_cell.length_a   1.000
_cell.length_b   1.000
_cell.length_c   1.000
_cell.angle_alpha   90.00
_cell.angle_beta   90.00
_cell.angle_gamma   90.00
#
_symmetry.space_group_name_H-M   'P 1'
#
loop_
_entity.id
_entity.type
_entity.pdbx_description
1 polymer ?
#
loop_
_entity_poly.entity_id
_entity_poly.type
_entity_poly.pdbx_seq_one_letter_code
_entity_poly.pdbx_strand_id
1 'polypeptide(L)'
;MARTLRRVVLISLVVLTAVQVGAQCGPWTVIPGPPAQGARAAVWTGDRFVAVGDGFFVSPDGRSWRNVPQEGFPPGGDAWLSWSAVASDGHRLVAVADHGWGTARGNTGAIAVSENGERWQVVEARTANGLETVAWGGGRWVAAGGSLFLWSDDGRSWHQGSVEPESSGIDIHSVTYTGSRWVAVGAGPGSSDGFTATSDDGVT
;
A
#
# COMPACT_ATOMS: atom_id res chain seq x y z
N MET A 1 0.08 38.19 26.06
CA MET A 1 -0.30 37.89 24.66
C MET A 1 -0.43 36.38 24.52
N ALA A 2 -1.66 35.88 24.40
CA ALA A 2 -1.96 34.45 24.30
C ALA A 2 -1.60 33.94 22.89
N ARG A 3 -0.76 32.89 22.81
CA ARG A 3 -0.50 32.17 21.56
C ARG A 3 -1.44 30.97 21.48
N THR A 4 -2.34 31.02 20.50
CA THR A 4 -3.24 29.94 20.12
C THR A 4 -2.43 28.77 19.57
N LEU A 5 -2.42 27.65 20.28
CA LEU A 5 -1.93 26.37 19.78
C LEU A 5 -2.99 25.78 18.84
N ARG A 6 -2.71 25.74 17.53
CA ARG A 6 -3.49 24.93 16.60
C ARG A 6 -2.84 23.55 16.50
N ARG A 7 -3.54 22.53 16.99
CA ARG A 7 -3.16 21.13 16.86
C ARG A 7 -3.27 20.73 15.40
N VAL A 8 -2.18 20.19 14.85
CA VAL A 8 -2.18 19.46 13.57
C VAL A 8 -2.16 17.98 13.91
N VAL A 9 -3.13 17.23 13.41
CA VAL A 9 -3.15 15.77 13.44
C VAL A 9 -2.41 15.29 12.19
N LEU A 10 -1.28 14.62 12.37
CA LEU A 10 -0.59 13.85 11.33
C LEU A 10 -0.83 12.37 11.62
N ILE A 11 -1.50 11.66 10.73
CA ILE A 11 -1.44 10.19 10.67
C ILE A 11 -0.33 9.85 9.68
N SER A 12 0.85 9.56 10.22
CA SER A 12 1.86 8.61 9.73
C SER A 12 3.19 8.97 10.41
N LEU A 13 3.58 8.12 11.35
CA LEU A 13 4.77 8.27 12.18
C LEU A 13 5.99 7.79 11.38
N VAL A 14 6.88 8.71 10.99
CA VAL A 14 8.24 8.38 10.57
C VAL A 14 9.20 9.05 11.55
N VAL A 15 9.88 8.26 12.36
CA VAL A 15 10.98 8.72 13.21
C VAL A 15 12.27 8.62 12.39
N LEU A 16 12.77 9.75 11.89
CA LEU A 16 14.08 9.85 11.25
C LEU A 16 15.14 10.22 12.30
N THR A 17 16.14 9.36 12.46
CA THR A 17 17.43 9.75 13.06
C THR A 17 18.27 10.45 11.99
N ALA A 18 18.55 11.72 12.27
CA ALA A 18 19.33 12.74 11.56
C ALA A 18 20.06 12.37 10.24
N VAL A 19 19.57 12.89 9.10
CA VAL A 19 20.37 13.54 8.04
C VAL A 19 19.54 14.66 7.37
N GLN A 20 20.14 15.86 7.34
CA GLN A 20 19.84 17.08 6.56
C GLN A 20 18.46 17.75 6.66
N VAL A 21 18.38 18.72 7.59
CA VAL A 21 17.40 19.81 7.61
C VAL A 21 17.70 20.75 6.43
N GLY A 22 16.93 20.64 5.36
CA GLY A 22 17.18 21.41 4.15
C GLY A 22 16.03 21.43 3.13
N ALA A 23 14.79 21.24 3.57
CA ALA A 23 13.63 21.63 2.78
C ALA A 23 12.75 22.48 3.70
N GLN A 24 12.67 23.78 3.42
CA GLN A 24 11.64 24.60 4.03
C GLN A 24 10.31 23.95 3.66
N CYS A 25 9.46 23.64 4.64
CA CYS A 25 8.10 23.17 4.38
C CYS A 25 7.35 24.32 3.69
N GLY A 26 7.46 24.40 2.37
CA GLY A 26 6.71 25.32 1.55
C GLY A 26 5.24 24.92 1.53
N PRO A 27 4.34 25.83 1.14
CA PRO A 27 2.94 25.50 0.97
C PRO A 27 2.76 24.40 -0.08
N TRP A 28 1.76 23.55 0.10
CA TRP A 28 1.32 22.61 -0.92
C TRP A 28 1.01 23.36 -2.21
N THR A 29 1.62 22.92 -3.32
CA THR A 29 1.39 23.49 -4.65
C THR A 29 0.69 22.46 -5.51
N VAL A 30 -0.46 22.83 -6.08
CA VAL A 30 -1.19 21.98 -7.03
C VAL A 30 -0.44 21.98 -8.36
N ILE A 31 -0.25 20.79 -8.95
CA ILE A 31 0.40 20.60 -10.24
C ILE A 31 -0.69 20.30 -11.29
N PRO A 32 -0.96 21.19 -12.27
CA PRO A 32 -1.99 20.99 -13.29
C PRO A 32 -1.53 20.15 -14.50
N GLY A 33 -2.43 19.36 -15.11
CA GLY A 33 -2.18 18.49 -16.29
C GLY A 33 -1.79 17.05 -15.88
N PRO A 34 -2.15 15.98 -16.62
CA PRO A 34 -2.44 14.65 -16.07
C PRO A 34 -1.25 14.03 -15.32
N PRO A 35 -1.16 14.17 -13.98
CA PRO A 35 -0.09 13.59 -13.19
C PRO A 35 -0.65 12.33 -12.53
N ALA A 36 -0.31 11.15 -13.04
CA ALA A 36 -0.76 9.89 -12.47
C ALA A 36 -2.28 9.87 -12.17
N GLN A 37 -3.12 10.25 -13.15
CA GLN A 37 -4.58 10.29 -12.95
C GLN A 37 -5.07 8.90 -12.53
N GLY A 38 -5.90 8.87 -11.49
CA GLY A 38 -6.35 7.62 -10.88
C GLY A 38 -5.35 7.00 -9.91
N ALA A 39 -4.21 7.64 -9.60
CA ALA A 39 -3.31 7.19 -8.54
C ALA A 39 -4.00 7.23 -7.16
N ARG A 40 -3.80 6.15 -6.41
CA ARG A 40 -4.38 5.92 -5.08
C ARG A 40 -3.31 5.88 -4.00
N ALA A 41 -2.10 5.43 -4.33
CA ALA A 41 -0.97 5.38 -3.42
C ALA A 41 0.34 5.74 -4.14
N ALA A 42 1.31 6.24 -3.38
CA ALA A 42 2.64 6.53 -3.88
C ALA A 42 3.71 6.26 -2.81
N VAL A 43 4.91 5.90 -3.25
CA VAL A 43 6.08 5.64 -2.42
C VAL A 43 7.32 6.31 -3.01
N TRP A 44 8.21 6.78 -2.14
CA TRP A 44 9.56 7.19 -2.52
C TRP A 44 10.52 6.01 -2.35
N THR A 45 11.26 5.69 -3.39
CA THR A 45 12.19 4.54 -3.43
C THR A 45 13.60 4.87 -2.94
N GLY A 46 13.93 6.14 -2.78
CA GLY A 46 15.31 6.61 -2.56
C GLY A 46 15.85 7.38 -3.75
N ASP A 47 15.39 7.08 -4.97
CA ASP A 47 15.80 7.76 -6.22
C ASP A 47 14.62 8.34 -7.02
N ARG A 48 13.42 7.74 -6.91
CA ARG A 48 12.21 8.18 -7.62
C ARG A 48 10.92 7.96 -6.83
N PHE A 49 9.89 8.70 -7.20
CA PHE A 49 8.51 8.41 -6.81
C PHE A 49 7.92 7.34 -7.72
N VAL A 50 7.18 6.43 -7.10
CA VAL A 50 6.37 5.42 -7.77
C VAL A 50 4.94 5.57 -7.26
N ALA A 51 3.96 5.64 -8.16
CA ALA A 51 2.56 5.70 -7.81
C ALA A 51 1.77 4.59 -8.49
N VAL A 52 0.72 4.12 -7.82
CA VAL A 52 -0.16 3.06 -8.28
C VAL A 52 -1.62 3.48 -8.12
N GLY A 53 -2.50 2.96 -8.98
CA GLY A 53 -3.93 3.27 -9.00
C GLY A 53 -4.60 2.57 -10.17
N ASP A 54 -5.14 3.32 -11.12
CA ASP A 54 -5.62 2.76 -12.40
C ASP A 54 -4.48 2.24 -13.31
N GLY A 55 -3.23 2.47 -12.90
CA GLY A 55 -2.02 2.01 -13.56
C GLY A 55 -0.80 2.21 -12.68
N PHE A 56 0.39 2.09 -13.27
CA PHE A 56 1.66 2.34 -12.62
C PHE A 56 2.26 3.64 -13.16
N PHE A 57 2.87 4.44 -12.30
CA PHE A 57 3.46 5.71 -12.67
C PHE A 57 4.79 5.91 -11.96
N VAL A 58 5.73 6.57 -12.63
CA VAL A 58 7.03 6.95 -12.07
C VAL A 58 7.29 8.44 -12.25
N SER A 59 7.97 9.04 -11.29
CA SER A 59 8.41 10.42 -11.35
C SER A 59 9.75 10.59 -10.62
N PRO A 60 10.78 11.20 -11.25
CA PRO A 60 12.03 11.49 -10.54
C PRO A 60 11.89 12.61 -9.50
N ASP A 61 10.90 13.49 -9.65
CA ASP A 61 10.80 14.76 -8.91
C ASP A 61 9.45 15.01 -8.23
N GLY A 62 8.50 14.07 -8.39
CA GLY A 62 7.14 14.16 -7.87
C GLY A 62 6.24 15.15 -8.62
N ARG A 63 6.77 15.80 -9.66
CA ARG A 63 6.08 16.83 -10.44
C ARG A 63 5.74 16.36 -11.85
N SER A 64 6.67 15.65 -12.49
CA SER A 64 6.53 15.14 -13.84
C SER A 64 6.35 13.63 -13.79
N TRP A 65 5.17 13.14 -14.17
CA TRP A 65 4.82 11.73 -14.08
C TRP A 65 4.75 11.07 -15.44
N ARG A 66 5.25 9.83 -15.53
CA ARG A 66 5.16 8.98 -16.71
C ARG A 66 4.40 7.70 -16.36
N ASN A 67 3.48 7.28 -17.23
CA ASN A 67 2.83 5.97 -17.12
C ASN A 67 3.82 4.85 -17.45
N VAL A 68 3.80 3.80 -16.66
CA VAL A 68 4.57 2.57 -16.85
C VAL A 68 3.65 1.52 -17.49
N PRO A 69 3.99 1.02 -18.69
CA PRO A 69 3.17 0.01 -19.36
C PRO A 69 3.02 -1.27 -18.54
N GLN A 70 1.81 -1.80 -18.54
CA GLN A 70 1.46 -3.07 -17.94
C GLN A 70 1.83 -4.23 -18.88
N GLU A 71 3.12 -4.50 -19.03
CA GLU A 71 3.60 -5.63 -19.84
C GLU A 71 3.45 -6.97 -19.10
N GLY A 72 2.90 -7.98 -19.78
CA GLY A 72 2.73 -9.33 -19.20
C GLY A 72 1.47 -9.52 -18.35
N PHE A 73 0.58 -8.53 -18.31
CA PHE A 73 -0.77 -8.70 -17.80
C PHE A 73 -1.60 -9.48 -18.85
N PRO A 74 -2.50 -10.40 -18.47
CA PRO A 74 -3.20 -11.27 -19.42
C PRO A 74 -3.95 -10.46 -20.51
N PRO A 75 -3.92 -10.84 -21.79
CA PRO A 75 -4.71 -10.17 -22.82
C PRO A 75 -6.21 -10.45 -22.64
N GLY A 76 -7.08 -9.43 -22.78
CA GLY A 76 -8.54 -9.61 -22.82
C GLY A 76 -9.31 -9.22 -21.56
N GLY A 77 -8.74 -8.37 -20.71
CA GLY A 77 -9.45 -7.76 -19.59
C GLY A 77 -9.26 -6.26 -19.62
N ASP A 78 -10.27 -5.60 -20.14
CA ASP A 78 -10.75 -4.29 -19.74
C ASP A 78 -11.16 -4.19 -18.24
N ALA A 79 -10.69 -5.11 -17.38
CA ALA A 79 -10.84 -5.04 -15.94
C ALA A 79 -9.69 -4.24 -15.35
N TRP A 80 -9.97 -2.96 -15.13
CA TRP A 80 -9.16 -2.01 -14.37
C TRP A 80 -8.74 -2.60 -13.02
N LEU A 81 -7.57 -3.23 -12.94
CA LEU A 81 -6.96 -3.53 -11.64
C LEU A 81 -6.75 -2.19 -10.96
N SER A 82 -7.48 -1.96 -9.87
CA SER A 82 -7.31 -0.76 -9.07
C SER A 82 -6.28 -1.05 -8.00
N TRP A 83 -5.03 -0.64 -8.27
CA TRP A 83 -3.94 -0.79 -7.32
C TRP A 83 -4.17 0.16 -6.15
N SER A 84 -4.48 -0.40 -4.99
CA SER A 84 -4.91 0.31 -3.80
C SER A 84 -3.72 0.82 -2.98
N ALA A 85 -2.64 0.05 -2.92
CA ALA A 85 -1.46 0.37 -2.12
C ALA A 85 -0.16 -0.09 -2.76
N VAL A 86 0.94 0.60 -2.43
CA VAL A 86 2.31 0.26 -2.83
C VAL A 86 3.27 0.51 -1.67
N ALA A 87 4.22 -0.40 -1.46
CA ALA A 87 5.28 -0.28 -0.47
C ALA A 87 6.64 -0.66 -1.06
N SER A 88 7.72 -0.21 -0.42
CA SER A 88 9.10 -0.51 -0.84
C SER A 88 9.95 -0.99 0.33
N ASP A 89 10.85 -1.95 0.07
CA ASP A 89 11.91 -2.36 0.99
C ASP A 89 13.26 -1.66 0.71
N GLY A 90 13.30 -0.76 -0.27
CA GLY A 90 14.52 -0.10 -0.77
C GLY A 90 15.17 -0.79 -1.97
N HIS A 91 14.79 -2.02 -2.30
CA HIS A 91 15.27 -2.81 -3.45
C HIS A 91 14.16 -3.34 -4.34
N ARG A 92 12.95 -3.44 -3.79
CA ARG A 92 11.75 -4.00 -4.38
C ARG A 92 10.56 -3.15 -3.98
N LEU A 93 9.57 -3.20 -4.85
CA LEU A 93 8.27 -2.60 -4.71
C LEU A 93 7.24 -3.71 -4.77
N VAL A 94 6.26 -3.65 -3.88
CA VAL A 94 5.06 -4.49 -3.92
C VAL A 94 3.86 -3.58 -4.04
N ALA A 95 3.01 -3.85 -5.02
CA ALA A 95 1.71 -3.23 -5.18
C ALA A 95 0.61 -4.27 -5.01
N VAL A 96 -0.48 -3.86 -4.36
CA VAL A 96 -1.65 -4.70 -4.16
C VAL A 96 -2.89 -4.04 -4.75
N ALA A 97 -3.86 -4.85 -5.18
CA ALA A 97 -5.11 -4.38 -5.78
C ALA A 97 -6.31 -4.85 -4.96
N ASP A 98 -7.30 -3.96 -4.83
CA ASP A 98 -8.56 -4.25 -4.12
C ASP A 98 -9.65 -4.82 -5.05
N HIS A 99 -9.45 -4.74 -6.37
CA HIS A 99 -10.33 -5.36 -7.36
C HIS A 99 -9.50 -6.07 -8.43
N GLY A 100 -9.91 -7.30 -8.72
CA GLY A 100 -9.18 -8.26 -9.53
C GLY A 100 -9.68 -8.37 -10.97
N TRP A 101 -9.01 -9.25 -11.70
CA TRP A 101 -9.19 -9.42 -13.15
C TRP A 101 -10.49 -10.15 -13.53
N GLY A 102 -11.39 -9.47 -14.25
CA GLY A 102 -12.49 -10.07 -15.03
C GLY A 102 -13.90 -9.62 -14.65
N THR A 103 -14.87 -9.92 -15.51
CA THR A 103 -16.29 -9.51 -15.42
C THR A 103 -17.11 -10.19 -14.32
N ALA A 104 -16.50 -11.05 -13.50
CA ALA A 104 -17.14 -11.55 -12.31
C ALA A 104 -16.97 -10.50 -11.21
N ARG A 105 -18.08 -9.98 -10.68
CA ARG A 105 -18.17 -9.11 -9.50
C ARG A 105 -17.73 -9.82 -8.21
N GLY A 106 -16.65 -10.59 -8.26
CA GLY A 106 -16.00 -11.19 -7.10
C GLY A 106 -14.99 -10.19 -6.55
N ASN A 107 -15.01 -10.00 -5.24
CA ASN A 107 -14.08 -9.15 -4.50
C ASN A 107 -12.70 -9.81 -4.45
N THR A 108 -12.03 -9.96 -5.60
CA THR A 108 -10.71 -10.60 -5.69
C THR A 108 -9.64 -9.52 -5.75
N GLY A 109 -8.47 -9.75 -5.17
CA GLY A 109 -7.32 -8.85 -5.26
C GLY A 109 -6.20 -9.43 -6.12
N ALA A 110 -5.12 -8.67 -6.28
CA ALA A 110 -3.90 -9.09 -6.97
C ALA A 110 -2.67 -8.50 -6.28
N ILE A 111 -1.51 -9.12 -6.50
CA ILE A 111 -0.21 -8.65 -6.04
C ILE A 111 0.75 -8.60 -7.21
N ALA A 112 1.41 -7.46 -7.38
CA ALA A 112 2.48 -7.26 -8.35
C ALA A 112 3.76 -6.79 -7.67
N VAL A 113 4.89 -7.22 -8.24
CA VAL A 113 6.24 -6.91 -7.76
C VAL A 113 7.04 -6.18 -8.82
N SER A 114 7.89 -5.26 -8.41
CA SER A 114 8.87 -4.60 -9.27
C SER A 114 10.20 -4.39 -8.54
N GLU A 115 11.32 -4.48 -9.24
CA GLU A 115 12.65 -4.17 -8.69
C GLU A 115 13.08 -2.74 -8.97
N ASN A 116 12.39 -2.02 -9.85
CA ASN A 116 12.81 -0.70 -10.33
C ASN A 116 11.65 0.29 -10.59
N GLY A 117 10.41 -0.14 -10.38
CA GLY A 117 9.21 0.65 -10.64
C GLY A 117 8.85 0.80 -12.12
N GLU A 118 9.72 0.35 -13.04
CA GLU A 118 9.54 0.45 -14.50
C GLU A 118 9.01 -0.83 -15.13
N ARG A 119 9.16 -1.97 -14.46
CA ARG A 119 8.60 -3.25 -14.91
C ARG A 119 7.94 -3.96 -13.74
N TRP A 120 6.68 -4.32 -13.92
CA TRP A 120 5.87 -4.98 -12.91
C TRP A 120 5.53 -6.39 -13.36
N GLN A 121 5.57 -7.33 -12.42
CA GLN A 121 5.19 -8.71 -12.62
C GLN A 121 4.09 -9.07 -11.62
N VAL A 122 2.98 -9.61 -12.10
CA VAL A 122 1.95 -10.19 -11.24
C VAL A 122 2.49 -11.50 -10.66
N VAL A 123 2.54 -11.59 -9.33
CA VAL A 123 2.95 -12.79 -8.59
C VAL A 123 1.75 -13.52 -7.99
N GLU A 124 0.68 -12.79 -7.68
CA GLU A 124 -0.62 -13.36 -7.32
C GLU A 124 -1.71 -12.67 -8.12
N ALA A 125 -2.43 -13.42 -8.94
CA ALA A 125 -3.43 -12.85 -9.85
C ALA A 125 -4.82 -12.77 -9.24
N ARG A 126 -5.11 -13.57 -8.20
CA ARG A 126 -6.43 -13.71 -7.58
C ARG A 126 -6.32 -14.12 -6.12
N THR A 127 -6.39 -13.16 -5.22
CA THR A 127 -6.58 -13.41 -3.78
C THR A 127 -8.05 -13.61 -3.44
N ALA A 128 -8.33 -14.20 -2.27
CA ALA A 128 -9.68 -14.46 -1.81
C ALA A 128 -10.52 -13.18 -1.57
N ASN A 129 -9.86 -12.11 -1.14
CA ASN A 129 -10.43 -10.76 -0.97
C ASN A 129 -9.59 -9.74 -1.74
N GLY A 130 -10.18 -8.58 -2.04
CA GLY A 130 -9.45 -7.38 -2.41
C GLY A 130 -8.45 -6.98 -1.32
N LEU A 131 -7.23 -6.61 -1.71
CA LEU A 131 -6.22 -6.11 -0.78
C LEU A 131 -6.25 -4.58 -0.78
N GLU A 132 -6.35 -3.97 0.40
CA GLU A 132 -6.46 -2.52 0.58
C GLU A 132 -5.13 -1.87 0.99
N THR A 133 -4.24 -2.66 1.58
CA THR A 133 -3.02 -2.16 2.20
C THR A 133 -1.85 -3.14 2.02
N VAL A 134 -0.65 -2.58 1.91
CA VAL A 134 0.61 -3.34 1.98
C VAL A 134 1.67 -2.48 2.67
N ALA A 135 2.49 -3.10 3.50
CA ALA A 135 3.61 -2.47 4.18
C ALA A 135 4.82 -3.41 4.25
N TRP A 136 6.00 -2.81 4.30
CA TRP A 136 7.27 -3.50 4.56
C TRP A 136 7.86 -3.03 5.89
N GLY A 137 8.37 -3.96 6.68
CA GLY A 137 9.01 -3.67 7.96
C GLY A 137 9.50 -4.94 8.65
N GLY A 138 10.47 -4.83 9.55
CA GLY A 138 10.95 -6.00 10.31
C GLY A 138 11.49 -7.15 9.44
N GLY A 139 11.83 -6.92 8.17
CA GLY A 139 12.23 -7.95 7.22
C GLY A 139 11.08 -8.71 6.55
N ARG A 140 9.85 -8.19 6.60
CA ARG A 140 8.65 -8.86 6.09
C ARG A 140 7.70 -7.89 5.38
N TRP A 141 7.06 -8.40 4.33
CA TRP A 141 5.90 -7.79 3.68
C TRP A 141 4.63 -8.26 4.36
N VAL A 142 3.70 -7.35 4.61
CA VAL A 142 2.37 -7.66 5.11
C VAL A 142 1.35 -6.94 4.24
N ALA A 143 0.36 -7.66 3.76
CA ALA A 143 -0.75 -7.12 2.98
C ALA A 143 -2.08 -7.58 3.57
N ALA A 144 -3.09 -6.72 3.51
CA ALA A 144 -4.41 -7.05 4.07
C ALA A 144 -5.55 -6.35 3.32
N GLY A 145 -6.75 -6.89 3.46
CA GLY A 145 -8.00 -6.30 2.95
C GLY A 145 -9.20 -7.20 3.25
N GLY A 146 -10.30 -6.58 3.71
CA GLY A 146 -11.40 -7.32 4.33
C GLY A 146 -10.88 -8.28 5.41
N SER A 147 -11.35 -9.52 5.40
CA SER A 147 -10.88 -10.57 6.32
C SER A 147 -9.56 -11.25 5.93
N LEU A 148 -8.91 -10.83 4.84
CA LEU A 148 -7.71 -11.48 4.33
C LEU A 148 -6.46 -10.78 4.87
N PHE A 149 -5.55 -11.58 5.42
CA PHE A 149 -4.23 -11.16 5.87
C PHE A 149 -3.17 -12.07 5.23
N LEU A 150 -2.19 -11.46 4.57
CA LEU A 150 -1.10 -12.15 3.89
C LEU A 150 0.25 -11.59 4.35
N TRP A 151 1.25 -12.46 4.40
CA TRP A 151 2.63 -12.08 4.66
C TRP A 151 3.58 -12.74 3.66
N SER A 152 4.77 -12.15 3.51
CA SER A 152 5.83 -12.68 2.65
C SER A 152 7.20 -12.17 3.10
N ASP A 153 8.21 -13.03 3.09
CA ASP A 153 9.60 -12.61 3.34
C ASP A 153 10.28 -12.07 2.06
N ASP A 154 9.75 -12.38 0.87
CA ASP A 154 10.35 -12.03 -0.41
C ASP A 154 9.44 -11.19 -1.33
N GLY A 155 8.19 -10.92 -0.95
CA GLY A 155 7.21 -10.18 -1.75
C GLY A 155 6.76 -10.91 -3.03
N ARG A 156 7.16 -12.18 -3.21
CA ARG A 156 6.82 -13.03 -4.36
C ARG A 156 5.99 -14.24 -3.95
N SER A 157 6.36 -14.88 -2.84
CA SER A 157 5.69 -16.04 -2.26
C SER A 157 4.88 -15.57 -1.06
N TRP A 158 3.55 -15.64 -1.15
CA TRP A 158 2.66 -15.12 -0.11
C TRP A 158 1.99 -16.24 0.67
N HIS A 159 1.87 -16.03 1.97
CA HIS A 159 1.28 -16.97 2.91
C HIS A 159 0.14 -16.28 3.66
N GLN A 160 -0.94 -17.00 3.90
CA GLN A 160 -2.02 -16.50 4.75
C GLN A 160 -1.59 -16.54 6.21
N GLY A 161 -1.78 -15.42 6.92
CA GLY A 161 -1.64 -15.36 8.38
C GLY A 161 -3.00 -15.32 9.07
N SER A 162 -3.01 -15.06 10.37
CA SER A 162 -4.22 -14.95 11.17
C SER A 162 -4.16 -13.74 12.10
N VAL A 163 -5.32 -13.30 12.57
CA VAL A 163 -5.44 -12.29 13.64
C VAL A 163 -6.23 -12.94 14.75
N GLU A 164 -5.66 -12.95 15.95
CA GLU A 164 -6.28 -13.55 17.14
C GLU A 164 -7.04 -12.53 18.00
N PRO A 165 -8.19 -12.91 18.59
CA PRO A 165 -8.89 -14.18 18.40
C PRO A 165 -9.42 -14.30 16.96
N GLU A 166 -9.42 -15.51 16.38
CA GLU A 166 -10.07 -15.77 15.09
C GLU A 166 -11.54 -15.31 15.13
N SER A 167 -11.80 -14.08 14.69
CA SER A 167 -13.14 -13.51 14.68
C SER A 167 -13.64 -13.45 13.25
N SER A 168 -14.67 -14.26 12.97
CA SER A 168 -15.41 -14.16 11.72
C SER A 168 -15.97 -12.75 11.58
N GLY A 169 -15.53 -12.00 10.56
CA GLY A 169 -16.10 -10.69 10.20
C GLY A 169 -15.25 -9.46 10.59
N ILE A 170 -13.96 -9.60 10.90
CA ILE A 170 -13.08 -8.43 10.91
C ILE A 170 -12.73 -8.02 9.48
N ASP A 171 -12.73 -6.70 9.23
CA ASP A 171 -12.27 -6.11 7.99
C ASP A 171 -11.05 -5.23 8.25
N ILE A 172 -9.86 -5.69 7.86
CA ILE A 172 -8.61 -4.96 7.98
C ILE A 172 -8.52 -3.94 6.83
N HIS A 173 -8.38 -2.66 7.16
CA HIS A 173 -8.27 -1.58 6.18
C HIS A 173 -6.85 -1.03 6.04
N SER A 174 -6.02 -1.16 7.09
CA SER A 174 -4.67 -0.62 7.07
C SER A 174 -3.74 -1.41 7.97
N VAL A 175 -2.51 -1.58 7.50
CA VAL A 175 -1.39 -2.17 8.26
C VAL A 175 -0.17 -1.26 8.15
N THR A 176 0.58 -1.15 9.24
CA THR A 176 1.83 -0.40 9.26
C THR A 176 2.86 -1.05 10.19
N TYR A 177 4.13 -0.77 9.96
CA TYR A 177 5.23 -1.17 10.83
C TYR A 177 5.82 0.06 11.51
N THR A 178 5.96 0.02 12.83
CA THR A 178 6.40 1.17 13.62
C THR A 178 7.92 1.27 13.77
N GLY A 179 8.67 0.35 13.17
CA GLY A 179 10.10 0.15 13.45
C GLY A 179 10.37 -0.90 14.52
N SER A 180 9.34 -1.36 15.24
CA SER A 180 9.47 -2.39 16.28
C SER A 180 8.30 -3.37 16.33
N ARG A 181 7.12 -3.00 15.85
CA ARG A 181 5.94 -3.87 15.80
C ARG A 181 5.06 -3.53 14.61
N TRP A 182 4.20 -4.48 14.27
CA TRP A 182 3.09 -4.31 13.35
C TRP A 182 1.85 -3.80 14.08
N VAL A 183 1.10 -2.94 13.40
CA VAL A 183 -0.21 -2.44 13.84
C VAL A 183 -1.17 -2.55 12.67
N ALA A 184 -2.31 -3.20 12.89
CA ALA A 184 -3.41 -3.27 11.94
C ALA A 184 -4.65 -2.60 12.54
N VAL A 185 -5.43 -1.93 11.69
CA VAL A 185 -6.69 -1.28 12.07
C VAL A 185 -7.79 -1.61 11.08
N GLY A 186 -9.02 -1.63 11.56
CA GLY A 186 -10.15 -2.04 10.74
C GLY A 186 -11.48 -1.98 11.47
N ALA A 187 -12.51 -2.63 10.92
CA ALA A 187 -13.84 -2.74 11.51
C ALA A 187 -14.09 -4.15 12.09
N GLY A 188 -14.81 -4.20 13.22
CA GLY A 188 -15.18 -5.45 13.88
C GLY A 188 -16.45 -6.11 13.31
N PRO A 189 -16.71 -7.39 13.65
CA PRO A 189 -17.82 -8.16 13.09
C PRO A 189 -19.19 -7.50 13.27
N GLY A 190 -19.87 -7.20 12.16
CA GLY A 190 -21.25 -6.71 12.16
C GLY A 190 -21.45 -5.37 12.87
N SER A 191 -20.38 -4.59 13.05
CA SER A 191 -20.41 -3.29 13.72
C SER A 191 -19.58 -2.26 12.96
N SER A 192 -19.85 -0.97 13.22
CA SER A 192 -18.95 0.13 12.81
C SER A 192 -17.82 0.36 13.82
N ASP A 193 -17.69 -0.50 14.85
CA ASP A 193 -16.70 -0.32 15.90
C ASP A 193 -15.32 -0.67 15.34
N GLY A 194 -14.39 0.27 15.49
CA GLY A 194 -13.02 0.08 15.04
C GLY A 194 -12.29 -0.91 15.93
N PHE A 195 -11.41 -1.71 15.34
CA PHE A 195 -10.45 -2.51 16.09
C PHE A 195 -9.01 -2.06 15.81
N THR A 196 -8.12 -2.45 16.72
CA THR A 196 -6.67 -2.34 16.54
C THR A 196 -6.07 -3.67 16.96
N ALA A 197 -5.27 -4.26 16.06
CA ALA A 197 -4.48 -5.46 16.32
C ALA A 197 -2.99 -5.11 16.23
N THR A 198 -2.17 -5.91 16.89
CA THR A 198 -0.73 -5.71 16.89
C THR A 198 -0.01 -7.04 16.85
N SER A 199 1.11 -7.09 16.14
CA SER A 199 1.94 -8.28 16.02
C SER A 199 3.42 -7.89 16.11
N ASP A 200 4.25 -8.74 16.70
CA ASP A 200 5.70 -8.51 16.75
C ASP A 200 6.39 -9.08 15.50
N ASP A 201 5.78 -10.08 14.84
CA ASP A 201 6.36 -10.76 13.68
C ASP A 201 5.63 -10.48 12.37
N GLY A 202 4.39 -10.00 12.40
CA GLY A 202 3.58 -9.75 11.20
C GLY A 202 3.04 -11.01 10.55
N VAL A 203 2.93 -12.11 11.32
CA VAL A 203 2.35 -13.39 10.90
C VAL A 203 1.07 -13.70 11.68
N THR A 204 1.10 -13.47 12.99
CA THR A 204 -0.03 -13.68 13.94
C THR A 204 -0.19 -12.51 14.89
#